data_AF-A0A954S1R2-F1
#
_entry.id   AF-A0A954S1R2-F1
#
_cell.length_a   1.000
_cell.length_b   1.000
_cell.length_c   1.000
_cell.angle_alpha   90.00
_cell.angle_beta   90.00
_cell.angle_gamma   90.00
#
_symmetry.space_group_name_H-M   'P 1'
#
loop_
_entity.id
_entity.type
_entity.pdbx_description
1 polymer ?
#
loop_
_entity_poly.entity_id
_entity_poly.type
_entity_poly.pdbx_seq_one_letter_code
_entity_poly.pdbx_strand_id
1 'polypeptide(L)'
;MDRIVSLGGLSVMIGLAVLLSSDRRRIPWRIVAIGVALQLALATFMLLSPPGRQLAGLVDHFFARMQSWISHGAGFLFDVNGWRDDATPPANSLASTFAFGVLPTVIFFSSLMSVLYYLGIMQRVVAAMAKVMQQVMGVSGAESLSAAANVFVGHTEAPLVIKPYIASMTRSELNAVMVGGFATISGGLMAAFVGMGINAGHLMTASVISAPAALVIAKILQPETGAPETMGSVRLKAERQGVNVIEAAAIGATEGLKLALNVGAMLIAFLAMIAMIDYLLGVAGGWLQFTGERRWTLAGGLGYLFAPLAWSMGIDWADCRGAGELLGIKMVANEFVAYSQLGEAIEGTRFSERTVTILTYALSGFSNFGAIGIQIGGIGGLAPNRQSDLAQLGLRAMLGGALACCMTACIAGALIGG
;
A
#
# COMPACT_ATOMS: atom_id res chain seq x y z
N MET A 1 -7.87 -18.18 19.74
CA MET A 1 -8.12 -19.05 18.56
C MET A 1 -7.65 -18.33 17.30
N ASP A 2 -7.81 -17.01 17.27
CA ASP A 2 -7.69 -16.16 16.08
C ASP A 2 -6.25 -16.02 15.58
N ARG A 3 -5.26 -16.09 16.48
CA ARG A 3 -3.84 -16.19 16.09
C ARG A 3 -3.53 -17.44 15.26
N ILE A 4 -4.16 -18.58 15.59
CA ILE A 4 -3.98 -19.83 14.84
C ILE A 4 -4.67 -19.71 13.48
N VAL A 5 -5.85 -19.07 13.45
CA VAL A 5 -6.54 -18.76 12.19
C VAL A 5 -5.67 -17.87 11.30
N SER A 6 -5.08 -16.80 11.83
CA SER A 6 -4.15 -15.94 11.08
C SER A 6 -2.93 -16.71 10.53
N LEU A 7 -2.35 -17.63 11.30
CA LEU A 7 -1.28 -18.51 10.82
C LEU A 7 -1.75 -19.45 9.70
N GLY A 8 -2.96 -20.01 9.83
CA GLY A 8 -3.62 -20.77 8.76
C GLY A 8 -3.88 -19.92 7.51
N GLY A 9 -4.23 -18.65 7.69
CA GLY A 9 -4.41 -17.64 6.64
C GLY A 9 -3.20 -17.48 5.73
N LEU A 10 -1.98 -17.59 6.26
CA LEU A 10 -0.76 -17.60 5.44
C LEU A 10 -0.77 -18.73 4.42
N SER A 11 -1.21 -19.92 4.83
CA SER A 11 -1.34 -21.07 3.94
C SER A 11 -2.44 -20.84 2.91
N VAL A 12 -3.52 -20.15 3.27
CA VAL A 12 -4.58 -19.73 2.33
C VAL A 12 -4.02 -18.76 1.28
N MET A 13 -3.27 -17.71 1.69
CA MET A 13 -2.69 -16.73 0.76
C MET A 13 -1.70 -17.39 -0.21
N ILE A 14 -0.83 -18.26 0.30
CA ILE A 14 0.11 -19.05 -0.53
C ILE A 14 -0.67 -19.97 -1.47
N GLY A 15 -1.70 -20.67 -0.96
CA GLY A 15 -2.54 -21.56 -1.76
C GLY A 15 -3.24 -20.83 -2.91
N LEU A 16 -3.84 -19.67 -2.64
CA LEU A 16 -4.45 -18.81 -3.67
C LEU A 16 -3.41 -18.35 -4.71
N ALA A 17 -2.21 -17.96 -4.28
CA ALA A 17 -1.13 -17.61 -5.20
C ALA A 17 -0.69 -18.81 -6.07
N VAL A 18 -0.58 -20.01 -5.50
CA VAL A 18 -0.25 -21.25 -6.23
C VAL A 18 -1.34 -21.57 -7.27
N LEU A 19 -2.62 -21.36 -6.92
CA LEU A 19 -3.72 -21.56 -7.87
C LEU A 19 -3.62 -20.64 -9.07
N LEU A 20 -3.21 -19.38 -8.86
CA LEU A 20 -3.02 -18.35 -9.88
C LEU A 20 -1.65 -18.39 -10.60
N SER A 21 -0.76 -19.32 -10.19
CA SER A 21 0.59 -19.45 -10.73
C SER A 21 0.61 -19.89 -12.19
N SER A 22 1.53 -19.32 -12.98
CA SER A 22 1.75 -19.71 -14.38
C SER A 22 2.48 -21.05 -14.55
N ASP A 23 3.31 -21.46 -13.58
CA ASP A 23 3.98 -22.77 -13.57
C ASP A 23 4.19 -23.27 -12.14
N ARG A 24 3.24 -24.08 -11.65
CA ARG A 24 3.27 -24.62 -10.28
C ARG A 24 4.47 -25.53 -9.98
N ARG A 25 5.15 -26.05 -11.01
CA ARG A 25 6.29 -26.98 -10.84
C ARG A 25 7.61 -26.25 -10.59
N ARG A 26 7.70 -24.98 -11.02
CA ARG A 26 8.94 -24.18 -10.92
C ARG A 26 8.94 -23.20 -9.74
N ILE A 27 7.93 -23.26 -8.87
CA ILE A 27 7.84 -22.38 -7.71
C ILE A 27 9.11 -22.53 -6.85
N PRO A 28 9.85 -21.43 -6.60
CA PRO A 28 11.08 -21.49 -5.84
C PRO A 28 10.77 -21.52 -4.33
N TRP A 29 10.41 -22.69 -3.81
CA TRP A 29 9.99 -22.87 -2.40
C TRP A 29 11.02 -22.38 -1.38
N ARG A 30 12.32 -22.38 -1.73
CA ARG A 30 13.36 -21.75 -0.91
C ARG A 30 13.12 -20.25 -0.72
N ILE A 31 12.80 -19.52 -1.80
CA ILE A 31 12.50 -18.07 -1.74
C ILE A 31 11.22 -17.84 -0.95
N VAL A 32 10.19 -18.68 -1.16
CA VAL A 32 8.92 -18.61 -0.42
C VAL A 32 9.15 -18.77 1.08
N ALA A 33 9.84 -19.83 1.49
CA ALA A 33 10.11 -20.10 2.90
C ALA A 33 10.96 -19.00 3.56
N ILE A 34 12.04 -18.57 2.89
CA ILE A 34 12.91 -17.50 3.40
C ILE A 34 12.15 -16.17 3.48
N GLY A 35 11.34 -15.84 2.47
CA GLY A 35 10.58 -14.60 2.45
C GLY A 35 9.49 -14.54 3.53
N VAL A 36 8.79 -15.65 3.79
CA VAL A 36 7.86 -15.73 4.92
C VAL A 36 8.60 -15.63 6.26
N ALA A 37 9.74 -16.32 6.40
CA ALA A 37 10.57 -16.23 7.61
C ALA A 37 11.10 -14.80 7.83
N LEU A 38 11.51 -14.11 6.76
CA LEU A 38 11.98 -12.73 6.83
C LEU A 38 10.85 -11.78 7.24
N GLN A 39 9.66 -11.93 6.69
CA GLN A 39 8.49 -11.15 7.14
C GLN A 39 8.19 -11.38 8.61
N LEU A 40 8.15 -12.64 9.07
CA LEU A 40 7.90 -12.99 10.47
C LEU A 40 8.99 -12.41 11.39
N ALA A 41 10.25 -12.51 11.00
CA ALA A 41 11.37 -11.95 11.75
C ALA A 41 11.28 -10.42 11.86
N LEU A 42 11.02 -9.72 10.75
CA LEU A 42 10.86 -8.28 10.72
C LEU A 42 9.63 -7.82 11.52
N ALA A 43 8.49 -8.48 11.34
CA ALA A 43 7.26 -8.14 12.07
C ALA A 43 7.40 -8.41 13.58
N THR A 44 8.04 -9.52 13.97
CA THR A 44 8.33 -9.82 15.38
C THR A 44 9.26 -8.77 15.98
N PHE A 45 10.30 -8.37 15.26
CA PHE A 45 11.19 -7.30 15.68
C PHE A 45 10.44 -5.98 15.84
N MET A 46 9.65 -5.56 14.84
CA MET A 46 8.98 -4.26 14.87
C MET A 46 7.83 -4.20 15.89
N LEU A 47 7.04 -5.27 16.03
CA LEU A 47 5.84 -5.27 16.88
C LEU A 47 6.10 -5.71 18.32
N LEU A 48 6.98 -6.69 18.53
CA LEU A 48 7.13 -7.34 19.84
C LEU A 48 8.43 -6.95 20.57
N SER A 49 9.46 -6.49 19.87
CA SER A 49 10.72 -6.11 20.53
C SER A 49 10.66 -4.71 21.16
N PRO A 50 11.38 -4.45 22.27
CA PRO A 50 11.46 -3.11 22.85
C PRO A 50 12.01 -2.04 21.88
N PRO A 51 13.09 -2.30 21.10
CA PRO A 51 13.53 -1.37 20.06
C PRO A 51 12.47 -1.11 18.99
N GLY A 52 11.70 -2.13 18.59
CA GLY A 52 10.60 -2.00 17.63
C GLY A 52 9.51 -1.06 18.12
N ARG A 53 9.08 -1.20 19.38
CA ARG A 53 8.12 -0.28 20.01
C ARG A 53 8.65 1.15 20.14
N GLN A 54 9.94 1.31 20.43
CA GLN A 54 10.57 2.64 20.45
C GLN A 54 10.57 3.27 19.04
N LEU A 55 10.90 2.50 18.00
CA LEU A 55 10.83 2.96 16.62
C LEU A 55 9.41 3.34 16.20
N ALA A 56 8.41 2.54 16.56
CA ALA A 56 7.00 2.86 16.31
C ALA A 56 6.62 4.20 16.99
N GLY A 57 6.96 4.36 18.27
CA GLY A 57 6.71 5.62 18.99
C GLY A 57 7.44 6.81 18.38
N LEU A 58 8.69 6.65 17.92
CA LEU A 58 9.43 7.69 17.20
C LEU A 58 8.74 8.10 15.90
N VAL A 59 8.20 7.13 15.17
CA VAL A 59 7.47 7.40 13.93
C VAL A 59 6.14 8.08 14.19
N ASP A 60 5.38 7.64 15.19
CA ASP A 60 4.14 8.31 15.60
C ASP A 60 4.42 9.77 16.00
N HIS A 61 5.46 10.02 16.79
CA HIS A 61 5.88 11.38 17.16
C HIS A 61 6.35 12.19 15.95
N PHE A 62 7.08 11.57 15.01
CA PHE A 62 7.50 12.23 13.78
C PHE A 62 6.32 12.67 12.93
N PHE A 63 5.33 11.80 12.69
CA PHE A 63 4.13 12.14 11.92
C PHE A 63 3.28 13.20 12.62
N ALA A 64 3.13 13.14 13.95
CA ALA A 64 2.43 14.16 14.72
C ALA A 64 3.13 15.54 14.61
N ARG A 65 4.46 15.57 14.76
CA ARG A 65 5.27 16.79 14.57
C ARG A 65 5.17 17.31 13.14
N MET A 66 5.26 16.41 12.17
CA MET A 66 5.17 16.75 10.75
C MET A 66 3.82 17.37 10.40
N GLN A 67 2.72 16.81 10.91
CA GLN A 67 1.40 17.36 10.73
C GLN A 67 1.32 18.80 11.27
N SER A 68 1.97 19.10 12.41
CA SER A 68 2.02 20.48 12.92
C SER A 68 2.69 21.45 11.93
N TRP A 69 3.77 21.06 11.25
CA TRP A 69 4.44 21.91 10.25
C TRP A 69 3.60 22.10 9.00
N ILE A 70 2.93 21.03 8.55
CA ILE A 70 2.03 21.08 7.40
C ILE A 70 0.86 22.03 7.70
N SER A 71 0.27 21.93 8.90
CA SER A 71 -0.82 22.81 9.33
C SER A 71 -0.42 24.28 9.37
N HIS A 72 0.84 24.61 9.66
CA HIS A 72 1.33 26.00 9.56
C HIS A 72 1.34 26.49 8.10
N GLY A 73 1.85 25.67 7.17
CA GLY A 73 1.89 26.02 5.75
C GLY A 73 0.51 26.09 5.10
N ALA A 74 -0.34 25.09 5.36
CA ALA A 74 -1.73 25.06 4.89
C ALA A 74 -2.57 26.19 5.52
N GLY A 75 -2.32 26.48 6.80
CA GLY A 75 -2.89 27.61 7.55
C GLY A 75 -2.74 28.94 6.83
N PHE A 76 -1.51 29.24 6.42
CA PHE A 76 -1.20 30.45 5.65
C PHE A 76 -1.85 30.45 4.26
N LEU A 77 -1.78 29.32 3.53
CA LEU A 77 -2.22 29.27 2.13
C LEU A 77 -3.75 29.34 1.97
N PHE A 78 -4.49 28.66 2.84
CA PHE A 78 -5.94 28.49 2.70
C PHE A 78 -6.76 29.35 3.67
N ASP A 79 -6.09 30.20 4.47
CA ASP A 79 -6.72 31.01 5.52
C ASP A 79 -7.64 30.17 6.44
N VAL A 80 -7.29 28.89 6.61
CA VAL A 80 -8.06 27.92 7.40
C VAL A 80 -8.00 28.20 8.90
N ASN A 81 -7.05 29.04 9.32
CA ASN A 81 -6.81 29.46 10.69
C ASN A 81 -6.94 31.00 10.75
N GLY A 82 -8.09 31.52 11.15
CA GLY A 82 -8.12 32.84 11.78
C GLY A 82 -7.29 32.74 13.07
N TRP A 83 -5.99 33.05 12.96
CA TRP A 83 -4.93 32.77 13.95
C TRP A 83 -5.39 32.91 15.41
N ARG A 84 -5.56 31.78 16.10
CA ARG A 84 -5.47 31.67 17.56
C ARG A 84 -4.71 30.39 17.89
N ASP A 85 -3.61 30.58 18.61
CA ASP A 85 -2.50 29.62 18.79
C ASP A 85 -2.85 28.27 19.44
N ASP A 86 -4.03 28.05 19.99
CA ASP A 86 -4.28 26.85 20.82
C ASP A 86 -5.70 26.26 20.71
N ALA A 87 -6.50 26.63 19.70
CA ALA A 87 -7.84 26.10 19.54
C ALA A 87 -7.89 25.02 18.46
N THR A 88 -8.42 23.83 18.82
CA THR A 88 -8.94 22.87 17.83
C THR A 88 -9.79 23.64 16.81
N PRO A 89 -9.55 23.47 15.50
CA PRO A 89 -10.34 24.15 14.48
C PRO A 89 -11.83 23.92 14.75
N PRO A 90 -12.70 24.93 14.65
CA PRO A 90 -14.14 24.70 14.78
C PRO A 90 -14.54 23.59 13.81
N ALA A 91 -15.50 22.74 14.21
CA ALA A 91 -15.87 21.53 13.46
C ALA A 91 -16.20 21.78 11.97
N ASN A 92 -16.59 23.01 11.62
CA ASN A 92 -16.93 23.46 10.28
C ASN A 92 -15.81 24.27 9.56
N SER A 93 -14.57 24.25 10.07
CA SER A 93 -13.43 24.90 9.41
C SER A 93 -13.04 24.17 8.14
N LEU A 94 -12.46 24.88 7.17
CA LEU A 94 -11.88 24.21 5.99
C LEU A 94 -10.79 23.20 6.42
N ALA A 95 -10.08 23.44 7.53
CA ALA A 95 -9.04 22.56 8.07
C ALA A 95 -9.54 21.16 8.47
N SER A 96 -10.81 21.05 8.90
CA SER A 96 -11.42 19.75 9.26
C SER A 96 -11.89 18.95 8.05
N THR A 97 -11.82 19.51 6.84
CA THR A 97 -12.18 18.80 5.62
C THR A 97 -11.00 17.98 5.08
N PHE A 98 -11.29 16.87 4.42
CA PHE A 98 -10.29 16.02 3.78
C PHE A 98 -9.35 16.80 2.84
N ALA A 99 -9.94 17.67 2.00
CA ALA A 99 -9.21 18.37 0.95
C ALA A 99 -8.14 19.33 1.50
N PHE A 100 -8.37 19.97 2.63
CA PHE A 100 -7.45 20.94 3.21
C PHE A 100 -6.73 20.43 4.48
N GLY A 101 -7.22 19.37 5.11
CA GLY A 101 -6.58 18.74 6.28
C GLY A 101 -5.62 17.60 5.93
N VAL A 102 -5.88 16.87 4.84
CA VAL A 102 -5.14 15.64 4.49
C VAL A 102 -4.29 15.79 3.23
N LEU A 103 -4.84 16.37 2.15
CA LEU A 103 -4.11 16.48 0.87
C LEU A 103 -2.82 17.31 0.93
N PRO A 104 -2.69 18.40 1.71
CA PRO A 104 -1.44 19.14 1.82
C PRO A 104 -0.26 18.30 2.32
N THR A 105 -0.54 17.26 3.11
CA THR A 105 0.44 16.31 3.60
C THR A 105 1.13 15.55 2.45
N VAL A 106 0.39 15.22 1.39
CA VAL A 106 0.94 14.60 0.18
C VAL A 106 1.94 15.52 -0.51
N ILE A 107 1.62 16.81 -0.62
CA ILE A 107 2.47 17.82 -1.26
C ILE A 107 3.79 17.96 -0.51
N PHE A 108 3.72 18.13 0.82
CA PHE A 108 4.88 18.27 1.67
C PHE A 108 5.77 17.03 1.62
N PHE A 109 5.19 15.84 1.74
CA PHE A 109 5.97 14.61 1.79
C PHE A 109 6.64 14.31 0.44
N SER A 110 5.98 14.58 -0.69
CA SER A 110 6.63 14.46 -2.00
C SER A 110 7.82 15.42 -2.16
N SER A 111 7.69 16.65 -1.66
CA SER A 111 8.81 17.61 -1.61
C SER A 111 9.96 17.11 -0.74
N LEU A 112 9.66 16.62 0.47
CA LEU A 112 10.65 16.05 1.39
C LEU A 112 11.37 14.86 0.78
N MET A 113 10.63 13.91 0.19
CA MET A 113 11.22 12.74 -0.45
C MET A 113 12.14 13.13 -1.60
N SER A 114 11.73 14.07 -2.45
CA SER A 114 12.57 14.59 -3.53
C SER A 114 13.89 15.17 -3.00
N VAL A 115 13.84 15.93 -1.90
CA VAL A 115 15.05 16.43 -1.20
C VAL A 115 15.92 15.27 -0.70
N LEU A 116 15.34 14.27 -0.05
CA LEU A 116 16.11 13.13 0.49
C LEU A 116 16.75 12.28 -0.63
N TYR A 117 16.11 12.17 -1.80
CA TYR A 117 16.72 11.58 -3.00
C TYR A 117 17.81 12.48 -3.57
N TYR A 118 17.60 13.79 -3.68
CA TYR A 118 18.66 14.70 -4.15
C TYR A 118 19.93 14.61 -3.30
N LEU A 119 19.76 14.54 -1.97
CA LEU A 119 20.86 14.44 -1.01
C LEU A 119 21.55 13.06 -0.97
N GLY A 120 21.00 12.04 -1.63
CA GLY A 120 21.59 10.70 -1.63
C GLY A 120 21.21 9.82 -0.43
N ILE A 121 20.32 10.28 0.45
CA ILE A 121 19.95 9.57 1.68
C ILE A 121 19.10 8.34 1.33
N MET A 122 18.05 8.54 0.52
CA MET A 122 17.16 7.44 0.12
C MET A 122 17.90 6.36 -0.66
N GLN A 123 18.83 6.73 -1.54
CA GLN A 123 19.64 5.79 -2.31
C GLN A 123 20.44 4.86 -1.40
N ARG A 124 21.02 5.38 -0.31
CA ARG A 124 21.78 4.57 0.65
C ARG A 124 20.87 3.59 1.39
N VAL A 125 19.72 4.05 1.86
CA VAL A 125 18.74 3.22 2.57
C VAL A 125 18.20 2.12 1.65
N VAL A 126 17.73 2.49 0.45
CA VAL A 126 17.20 1.56 -0.55
C VAL A 126 18.26 0.55 -0.98
N ALA A 127 19.50 0.98 -1.25
CA ALA A 127 20.58 0.07 -1.63
C ALA A 127 20.94 -0.91 -0.51
N ALA A 128 20.95 -0.47 0.75
CA ALA A 128 21.20 -1.33 1.90
C ALA A 128 20.10 -2.39 2.06
N MET A 129 18.83 -1.98 2.01
CA MET A 129 17.68 -2.89 2.09
C MET A 129 17.66 -3.88 0.92
N ALA A 130 17.89 -3.39 -0.30
CA ALA A 130 17.97 -4.23 -1.49
C ALA A 130 19.09 -5.26 -1.38
N LYS A 131 20.26 -4.88 -0.86
CA LYS A 131 21.38 -5.82 -0.64
C LYS A 131 21.02 -6.92 0.36
N VAL A 132 20.38 -6.57 1.48
CA VAL A 132 19.93 -7.55 2.47
C VAL A 132 18.92 -8.51 1.85
N MET A 133 17.90 -8.00 1.17
CA MET A 133 16.89 -8.85 0.51
C MET A 133 17.50 -9.74 -0.58
N GLN A 134 18.37 -9.18 -1.43
CA GLN A 134 19.05 -9.91 -2.50
C GLN A 134 19.89 -11.06 -1.93
N GLN A 135 20.66 -10.80 -0.87
CA GLN A 135 21.53 -11.80 -0.24
C GLN A 135 20.73 -12.89 0.49
N VAL A 136 19.69 -12.50 1.21
CA VAL A 136 18.89 -13.44 2.03
C VAL A 136 17.98 -14.28 1.14
N MET A 137 17.22 -13.65 0.24
CA MET A 137 16.21 -14.33 -0.57
C MET A 137 16.77 -14.92 -1.87
N GLY A 138 17.95 -14.48 -2.34
CA GLY A 138 18.56 -15.00 -3.57
C GLY A 138 17.84 -14.55 -4.86
N VAL A 139 17.13 -13.43 -4.81
CA VAL A 139 16.48 -12.77 -5.95
C VAL A 139 17.45 -11.89 -6.73
N SER A 140 17.04 -11.36 -7.88
CA SER A 140 17.90 -10.47 -8.69
C SER A 140 18.07 -9.09 -8.03
N GLY A 141 19.14 -8.37 -8.39
CA GLY A 141 19.38 -7.04 -7.84
C GLY A 141 18.34 -6.02 -8.25
N ALA A 142 17.83 -6.08 -9.48
CA ALA A 142 16.81 -5.15 -9.98
C ALA A 142 15.48 -5.31 -9.23
N GLU A 143 14.97 -6.54 -9.10
CA GLU A 143 13.72 -6.73 -8.37
C GLU A 143 13.86 -6.45 -6.87
N SER A 144 15.05 -6.70 -6.29
CA SER A 144 15.35 -6.31 -4.89
C SER A 144 15.37 -4.80 -4.70
N LEU A 145 15.96 -4.06 -5.64
CA LEU A 145 15.99 -2.59 -5.61
C LEU A 145 14.60 -2.00 -5.74
N SER A 146 13.78 -2.54 -6.65
CA SER A 146 12.39 -2.10 -6.80
C SER A 146 11.56 -2.40 -5.56
N ALA A 147 11.67 -3.62 -5.01
CA ALA A 147 10.98 -3.99 -3.77
C ALA A 147 11.41 -3.10 -2.58
N ALA A 148 12.70 -2.78 -2.48
CA ALA A 148 13.22 -1.90 -1.42
C ALA A 148 12.74 -0.45 -1.58
N ALA A 149 12.72 0.05 -2.81
CA ALA A 149 12.25 1.40 -3.10
C ALA A 149 10.75 1.56 -2.80
N ASN A 150 9.95 0.54 -3.15
CA ASN A 150 8.50 0.49 -2.91
C ASN A 150 8.09 0.61 -1.43
N VAL A 151 9.01 0.39 -0.48
CA VAL A 151 8.76 0.64 0.96
C VAL A 151 8.54 2.13 1.24
N PHE A 152 9.14 3.01 0.44
CA PHE A 152 9.17 4.46 0.69
C PHE A 152 8.47 5.28 -0.40
N VAL A 153 8.57 4.83 -1.66
CA VAL A 153 7.98 5.51 -2.81
C VAL A 153 6.93 4.64 -3.48
N GLY A 154 6.09 5.25 -4.30
CA GLY A 154 4.97 4.56 -4.93
C GLY A 154 5.39 3.69 -6.10
N HIS A 155 4.40 3.00 -6.64
CA HIS A 155 4.56 2.00 -7.70
C HIS A 155 4.97 2.59 -9.07
N THR A 156 4.91 3.90 -9.23
CA THR A 156 5.39 4.64 -10.42
C THR A 156 6.80 5.18 -10.25
N GLU A 157 7.22 5.50 -9.03
CA GLU A 157 8.54 6.06 -8.75
C GLU A 157 9.59 4.97 -8.47
N ALA A 158 9.20 3.88 -7.78
CA ALA A 158 10.12 2.79 -7.48
C ALA A 158 10.79 2.19 -8.74
N PRO A 159 10.11 1.99 -9.88
CA PRO A 159 10.75 1.53 -11.11
C PRO A 159 11.84 2.48 -11.65
N LEU A 160 11.84 3.77 -11.30
CA LEU A 160 12.87 4.71 -11.76
C LEU A 160 14.27 4.32 -11.28
N VAL A 161 14.38 3.75 -10.07
CA VAL A 161 15.68 3.33 -9.52
C VAL A 161 16.31 2.16 -10.28
N ILE A 162 15.50 1.45 -11.08
CA ILE A 162 15.91 0.30 -11.90
C ILE A 162 15.67 0.52 -13.39
N LYS A 163 15.36 1.76 -13.81
CA LYS A 163 15.07 2.13 -15.21
C LYS A 163 16.01 1.48 -16.23
N PRO A 164 17.35 1.44 -16.02
CA PRO A 164 18.26 0.84 -17.00
C PRO A 164 18.07 -0.67 -17.24
N TYR A 165 17.41 -1.38 -16.33
CA TYR A 165 17.26 -2.83 -16.37
C TYR A 165 15.87 -3.27 -16.87
N ILE A 166 14.85 -2.40 -16.82
CA ILE A 166 13.45 -2.78 -17.12
C ILE A 166 13.32 -3.40 -18.52
N ALA A 167 14.03 -2.87 -19.51
CA ALA A 167 13.96 -3.35 -20.88
C ALA A 167 14.46 -4.81 -21.02
N SER A 168 15.45 -5.22 -20.23
CA SER A 168 16.08 -6.56 -20.28
C SER A 168 15.58 -7.53 -19.20
N MET A 169 14.76 -7.09 -18.26
CA MET A 169 14.22 -7.92 -17.18
C MET A 169 13.49 -9.16 -17.71
N THR A 170 13.62 -10.28 -17.00
CA THR A 170 12.78 -11.47 -17.26
C THR A 170 11.30 -11.15 -16.99
N ARG A 171 10.40 -12.02 -17.45
CA ARG A 171 8.98 -11.88 -17.15
C ARG A 171 8.68 -12.04 -15.65
N SER A 172 9.47 -12.85 -14.93
CA SER A 172 9.35 -13.01 -13.48
C SER A 172 9.80 -11.75 -12.74
N GLU A 173 10.91 -11.15 -13.17
CA GLU A 173 11.39 -9.86 -12.65
C GLU A 173 10.38 -8.74 -12.87
N LEU A 174 9.81 -8.61 -14.07
CA LEU A 174 8.75 -7.62 -14.33
C LEU A 174 7.51 -7.85 -13.44
N ASN A 175 7.10 -9.12 -13.27
CA ASN A 175 6.01 -9.46 -12.37
C ASN A 175 6.33 -9.06 -10.92
N ALA A 176 7.56 -9.25 -10.46
CA ALA A 176 8.00 -8.83 -9.13
C ALA A 176 7.96 -7.32 -8.92
N VAL A 177 8.37 -6.53 -9.93
CA VAL A 177 8.25 -5.06 -9.90
C VAL A 177 6.78 -4.64 -9.77
N MET A 178 5.90 -5.23 -10.58
CA MET A 178 4.48 -4.89 -10.59
C MET A 178 3.78 -5.28 -9.28
N VAL A 179 3.95 -6.54 -8.83
CA VAL A 179 3.40 -7.03 -7.56
C VAL A 179 3.93 -6.21 -6.39
N GLY A 180 5.23 -5.88 -6.38
CA GLY A 180 5.86 -4.99 -5.41
C GLY A 180 5.16 -3.65 -5.33
N GLY A 181 4.88 -3.02 -6.48
CA GLY A 181 4.15 -1.77 -6.53
C GLY A 181 2.71 -1.88 -6.00
N PHE A 182 2.01 -2.99 -6.25
CA PHE A 182 0.63 -3.17 -5.77
C PHE A 182 0.54 -3.56 -4.29
N ALA A 183 1.64 -4.06 -3.71
CA ALA A 183 1.70 -4.58 -2.35
C ALA A 183 2.12 -3.53 -1.29
N THR A 184 2.52 -2.33 -1.72
CA THR A 184 3.02 -1.27 -0.83
C THR A 184 2.26 0.03 -1.04
N ILE A 185 2.42 0.96 -0.10
CA ILE A 185 2.00 2.35 -0.21
C ILE A 185 3.22 3.26 -0.20
N SER A 186 3.12 4.43 -0.82
CA SER A 186 4.18 5.44 -0.72
C SER A 186 4.12 6.16 0.63
N GLY A 187 5.26 6.68 1.11
CA GLY A 187 5.29 7.44 2.35
C GLY A 187 4.42 8.70 2.33
N GLY A 188 4.18 9.27 1.14
CA GLY A 188 3.31 10.44 0.99
C GLY A 188 1.85 10.14 1.28
N LEU A 189 1.40 8.93 0.95
CA LEU A 189 0.03 8.51 1.29
C LEU A 189 -0.08 7.91 2.68
N MET A 190 0.99 7.29 3.19
CA MET A 190 1.06 6.89 4.61
C MET A 190 0.72 8.08 5.51
N ALA A 191 1.32 9.24 5.23
CA ALA A 191 1.05 10.47 5.96
C ALA A 191 -0.44 10.89 5.89
N ALA A 192 -1.07 10.73 4.73
CA ALA A 192 -2.49 11.01 4.55
C ALA A 192 -3.37 10.06 5.37
N PHE A 193 -3.06 8.75 5.40
CA PHE A 193 -3.80 7.76 6.19
C PHE A 193 -3.64 7.97 7.70
N VAL A 194 -2.45 8.41 8.15
CA VAL A 194 -2.26 8.82 9.56
C VAL A 194 -3.19 9.99 9.91
N GLY A 195 -3.38 10.93 8.99
CA GLY A 195 -4.37 12.01 9.14
C GLY A 195 -5.82 11.52 9.24
N MET A 196 -6.12 10.28 8.83
CA MET A 196 -7.43 9.63 8.97
C MET A 196 -7.55 8.78 10.25
N GLY A 197 -6.59 8.89 11.18
CA GLY A 197 -6.59 8.14 12.44
C GLY A 197 -5.94 6.76 12.36
N ILE A 198 -5.29 6.41 11.24
CA ILE A 198 -4.59 5.13 11.11
C ILE A 198 -3.23 5.18 11.82
N ASN A 199 -2.89 4.13 12.57
CA ASN A 199 -1.64 4.10 13.34
C ASN A 199 -0.39 4.09 12.41
N ALA A 200 0.51 5.07 12.59
CA ALA A 200 1.69 5.23 11.74
C ALA A 200 2.71 4.11 11.93
N GLY A 201 2.92 3.65 13.18
CA GLY A 201 3.76 2.49 13.49
C GLY A 201 3.35 1.23 12.73
N HIS A 202 2.05 0.94 12.65
CA HIS A 202 1.51 -0.18 11.89
C HIS A 202 1.65 0.01 10.38
N LEU A 203 1.37 1.20 9.83
CA LEU A 203 1.57 1.47 8.40
C LEU A 203 3.04 1.34 7.99
N MET A 204 3.95 1.87 8.78
CA MET A 204 5.40 1.72 8.55
C MET A 204 5.81 0.25 8.58
N THR A 205 5.36 -0.50 9.59
CA THR A 205 5.63 -1.92 9.69
C THR A 205 5.10 -2.67 8.47
N ALA A 206 3.86 -2.38 8.06
CA ALA A 206 3.24 -2.95 6.87
C ALA A 206 4.08 -2.69 5.62
N SER A 207 4.50 -1.44 5.37
CA SER A 207 5.35 -1.10 4.23
C SER A 207 6.66 -1.88 4.21
N VAL A 208 7.32 -2.05 5.35
CA VAL A 208 8.61 -2.77 5.45
C VAL A 208 8.43 -4.27 5.17
N ILE A 209 7.44 -4.91 5.78
CA ILE A 209 7.22 -6.37 5.61
C ILE A 209 6.55 -6.70 4.28
N SER A 210 5.88 -5.75 3.63
CA SER A 210 5.31 -5.93 2.29
C SER A 210 6.37 -6.17 1.21
N ALA A 211 7.60 -5.65 1.35
CA ALA A 211 8.66 -5.89 0.37
C ALA A 211 9.00 -7.39 0.19
N PRO A 212 9.35 -8.15 1.25
CA PRO A 212 9.50 -9.60 1.13
C PRO A 212 8.20 -10.34 0.82
N ALA A 213 7.03 -9.87 1.30
CA ALA A 213 5.73 -10.47 0.97
C ALA A 213 5.44 -10.43 -0.53
N ALA A 214 5.69 -9.28 -1.16
CA ALA A 214 5.51 -9.06 -2.58
C ALA A 214 6.42 -9.98 -3.39
N LEU A 215 7.70 -10.13 -3.00
CA LEU A 215 8.62 -11.04 -3.67
C LEU A 215 8.17 -12.50 -3.55
N VAL A 216 7.68 -12.93 -2.38
CA VAL A 216 7.13 -14.28 -2.19
C VAL A 216 5.97 -14.53 -3.17
N ILE A 217 4.96 -13.67 -3.15
CA ILE A 217 3.78 -13.83 -4.00
C ILE A 217 4.15 -13.71 -5.48
N ALA A 218 5.02 -12.76 -5.84
CA ALA A 218 5.46 -12.58 -7.22
C ALA A 218 6.17 -13.82 -7.78
N LYS A 219 7.07 -14.43 -6.99
CA LYS A 219 7.80 -15.63 -7.40
C LYS A 219 6.94 -16.89 -7.40
N ILE A 220 5.83 -16.92 -6.67
CA ILE A 220 4.81 -17.97 -6.80
C ILE A 220 4.01 -17.77 -8.09
N LEU A 221 3.51 -16.55 -8.33
CA LEU A 221 2.63 -16.23 -9.46
C LEU A 221 3.33 -16.37 -10.82
N GLN A 222 4.57 -15.91 -10.89
CA GLN A 222 5.41 -15.99 -12.08
C GLN A 222 6.82 -16.44 -11.67
N PRO A 223 7.06 -17.75 -11.54
CA PRO A 223 8.38 -18.28 -11.22
C PRO A 223 9.42 -17.89 -12.26
N GLU A 224 10.69 -17.80 -11.83
CA GLU A 224 11.80 -17.46 -12.71
C GLU A 224 12.11 -18.61 -13.67
N THR A 225 12.19 -18.28 -14.96
CA THR A 225 12.52 -19.24 -16.01
C THR A 225 13.67 -18.77 -16.90
N GLY A 226 14.05 -17.49 -16.80
CA GLY A 226 15.20 -16.91 -17.50
C GLY A 226 16.42 -16.77 -16.58
N ALA A 227 17.45 -16.12 -17.10
CA ALA A 227 18.64 -15.75 -16.36
C ALA A 227 18.67 -14.21 -16.18
N PRO A 228 18.39 -13.69 -14.97
CA PRO A 228 18.41 -12.25 -14.74
C PRO A 228 19.80 -11.64 -14.90
N GLU A 229 19.90 -10.50 -15.59
CA GLU A 229 21.18 -9.80 -15.80
C GLU A 229 21.82 -9.31 -14.49
N THR A 230 20.99 -9.03 -13.49
CA THR A 230 21.41 -8.48 -12.19
C THR A 230 21.53 -9.53 -11.09
N MET A 231 21.56 -10.82 -11.43
CA MET A 231 21.78 -11.86 -10.42
C MET A 231 23.04 -11.62 -9.60
N GLY A 232 22.92 -11.68 -8.27
CA GLY A 232 24.05 -11.51 -7.36
C GLY A 232 24.65 -10.11 -7.28
N SER A 233 24.09 -9.10 -7.96
CA SER A 233 24.64 -7.74 -7.94
C SER A 233 23.57 -6.67 -7.80
N VAL A 234 23.75 -5.78 -6.82
CA VAL A 234 22.89 -4.61 -6.62
C VAL A 234 23.65 -3.38 -7.10
N ARG A 235 23.22 -2.79 -8.22
CA ARG A 235 23.81 -1.58 -8.79
C ARG A 235 22.74 -0.52 -9.01
N LEU A 236 22.65 0.41 -8.05
CA LEU A 236 21.74 1.54 -8.11
C LEU A 236 22.34 2.62 -9.02
N LYS A 237 21.65 2.92 -10.12
CA LYS A 237 21.98 4.03 -11.04
C LYS A 237 20.87 5.08 -10.94
N ALA A 238 20.85 5.82 -9.84
CA ALA A 238 19.91 6.92 -9.68
C ALA A 238 20.51 8.21 -10.25
N GLU A 239 19.82 8.82 -11.20
CA GLU A 239 20.09 10.17 -11.65
C GLU A 239 19.65 11.16 -10.56
N ARG A 240 20.42 12.23 -10.36
CA ARG A 240 20.00 13.33 -9.48
C ARG A 240 18.94 14.15 -10.21
N GLN A 241 17.80 14.35 -9.58
CA GLN A 241 16.78 15.26 -10.08
C GLN A 241 17.00 16.65 -9.47
N GLY A 242 17.13 17.67 -10.32
CA GLY A 242 17.41 19.06 -9.94
C GLY A 242 18.90 19.39 -9.85
N VAL A 243 19.22 20.68 -10.04
CA VAL A 243 20.58 21.26 -9.95
C VAL A 243 20.96 21.54 -8.49
N ASN A 244 19.98 21.83 -7.64
CA ASN A 244 20.18 22.08 -6.21
C ASN A 244 19.01 21.58 -5.36
N VAL A 245 19.16 21.63 -4.04
CA VAL A 245 18.16 21.12 -3.09
C VAL A 245 16.82 21.88 -3.14
N ILE A 246 16.86 23.17 -3.48
CA ILE A 246 15.65 24.01 -3.59
C ILE A 246 14.86 23.59 -4.83
N GLU A 247 15.55 23.36 -5.95
CA GLU A 247 14.92 22.85 -7.16
C GLU A 247 14.32 21.46 -6.94
N ALA A 248 15.05 20.56 -6.25
CA ALA A 248 14.51 19.25 -5.88
C ALA A 248 13.23 19.37 -5.04
N ALA A 249 13.21 20.27 -4.05
CA ALA A 249 12.03 20.53 -3.22
C ALA A 249 10.85 21.06 -4.06
N ALA A 250 11.09 21.97 -5.00
CA ALA A 250 10.07 22.55 -5.86
C ALA A 250 9.49 21.54 -6.87
N ILE A 251 10.34 20.67 -7.43
CA ILE A 251 9.93 19.56 -8.29
C ILE A 251 9.01 18.63 -7.48
N GLY A 252 9.46 18.18 -6.31
CA GLY A 252 8.68 17.27 -5.47
C GLY A 252 7.36 17.87 -4.98
N ALA A 253 7.31 19.18 -4.69
CA ALA A 253 6.06 19.87 -4.35
C ALA A 253 5.09 19.90 -5.54
N THR A 254 5.58 20.15 -6.76
CA THR A 254 4.76 20.17 -7.98
C THR A 254 4.20 18.78 -8.30
N GLU A 255 5.02 17.74 -8.17
CA GLU A 255 4.59 16.35 -8.33
C GLU A 255 3.58 15.95 -7.26
N GLY A 256 3.84 16.34 -6.01
CA GLY A 256 2.91 16.15 -4.89
C GLY A 256 1.56 16.85 -5.09
N LEU A 257 1.54 18.06 -5.65
CA LEU A 257 0.30 18.76 -5.98
C LEU A 257 -0.51 18.02 -7.05
N LYS A 258 0.14 17.56 -8.13
CA LYS A 258 -0.53 16.75 -9.16
C LYS A 258 -1.12 15.48 -8.56
N LEU A 259 -0.35 14.80 -7.69
CA LEU A 259 -0.82 13.60 -6.99
C LEU A 259 -2.02 13.92 -6.09
N ALA A 260 -1.96 14.98 -5.29
CA ALA A 260 -3.05 15.41 -4.42
C ALA A 260 -4.33 15.74 -5.19
N LEU A 261 -4.22 16.46 -6.31
CA LEU A 261 -5.37 16.76 -7.19
C LEU A 261 -5.96 15.50 -7.82
N ASN A 262 -5.11 14.57 -8.26
CA ASN A 262 -5.56 13.29 -8.79
C ASN A 262 -6.30 12.47 -7.73
N VAL A 263 -5.80 12.43 -6.50
CA VAL A 263 -6.48 11.77 -5.37
C VAL A 263 -7.83 12.43 -5.08
N GLY A 264 -7.88 13.76 -4.98
CA GLY A 264 -9.14 14.48 -4.75
C GLY A 264 -10.18 14.24 -5.85
N ALA A 265 -9.78 14.33 -7.11
CA ALA A 265 -10.65 14.05 -8.25
C ALA A 265 -11.14 12.59 -8.26
N MET A 266 -10.24 11.64 -7.96
CA MET A 266 -10.57 10.22 -7.89
C MET A 266 -11.57 9.93 -6.76
N LEU A 267 -11.38 10.50 -5.57
CA LEU A 267 -12.31 10.34 -4.45
C LEU A 267 -13.71 10.85 -4.79
N ILE A 268 -13.83 12.05 -5.37
CA ILE A 268 -15.11 12.60 -5.81
C ILE A 268 -15.79 11.65 -6.81
N ALA A 269 -15.06 11.24 -7.85
CA ALA A 269 -15.59 10.40 -8.91
C ALA A 269 -16.03 9.02 -8.39
N PHE A 270 -15.17 8.32 -7.64
CA PHE A 270 -15.47 6.96 -7.18
C PHE A 270 -16.53 6.92 -6.08
N LEU A 271 -16.53 7.85 -5.13
CA LEU A 271 -17.59 7.91 -4.12
C LEU A 271 -18.95 8.20 -4.77
N ALA A 272 -19.01 9.12 -5.74
CA ALA A 272 -20.22 9.38 -6.50
C ALA A 272 -20.67 8.17 -7.33
N MET A 273 -19.73 7.46 -7.97
CA MET A 273 -20.04 6.23 -8.72
C MET A 273 -20.55 5.11 -7.82
N ILE A 274 -19.94 4.90 -6.63
CA ILE A 274 -20.42 3.91 -5.66
C ILE A 274 -21.84 4.27 -5.21
N ALA A 275 -22.09 5.53 -4.84
CA ALA A 275 -23.42 5.99 -4.45
C ALA A 275 -24.47 5.81 -5.57
N MET A 276 -24.07 6.06 -6.83
CA MET A 276 -24.92 5.83 -7.99
C MET A 276 -25.21 4.33 -8.20
N ILE A 277 -24.19 3.47 -8.08
CA ILE A 277 -24.37 2.02 -8.19
C ILE A 277 -25.28 1.50 -7.07
N ASP A 278 -25.09 1.95 -5.83
CA ASP A 278 -25.94 1.59 -4.68
C ASP A 278 -27.39 2.08 -4.85
N TYR A 279 -27.58 3.23 -5.50
CA TYR A 279 -28.90 3.69 -5.89
C TYR A 279 -29.55 2.73 -6.90
N LEU A 280 -28.85 2.40 -7.99
CA LEU A 280 -29.34 1.50 -9.04
C LEU A 280 -29.60 0.08 -8.52
N LEU A 281 -28.71 -0.46 -7.68
CA LEU A 281 -28.89 -1.75 -6.99
C LEU A 281 -30.08 -1.71 -6.05
N GLY A 282 -30.30 -0.59 -5.36
CA GLY A 282 -31.48 -0.38 -4.53
C GLY A 282 -32.79 -0.38 -5.32
N VAL A 283 -32.80 0.29 -6.49
CA VAL A 283 -33.95 0.25 -7.41
C VAL A 283 -34.19 -1.18 -7.89
N ALA A 284 -33.17 -1.86 -8.39
CA ALA A 284 -33.24 -3.25 -8.84
C ALA A 284 -33.73 -4.21 -7.73
N GLY A 285 -33.21 -4.06 -6.51
CA GLY A 285 -33.62 -4.82 -5.33
C GLY A 285 -35.08 -4.59 -4.96
N GLY A 286 -35.62 -3.39 -5.18
CA GLY A 286 -37.04 -3.08 -4.99
C GLY A 286 -37.96 -3.96 -5.84
N TRP A 287 -37.58 -4.26 -7.10
CA TRP A 287 -38.34 -5.18 -7.97
C TRP A 287 -38.37 -6.62 -7.45
N LEU A 288 -37.33 -7.00 -6.70
CA LEU A 288 -37.16 -8.33 -6.09
C LEU A 288 -37.62 -8.38 -4.63
N GLN A 289 -38.30 -7.34 -4.13
CA GLN A 289 -38.75 -7.19 -2.73
C GLN A 289 -37.61 -7.19 -1.68
N PHE A 290 -36.38 -6.86 -2.10
CA PHE A 290 -35.25 -6.60 -1.19
C PHE A 290 -35.27 -5.13 -0.74
N THR A 291 -36.18 -4.80 0.18
CA THR A 291 -36.37 -3.44 0.72
C THR A 291 -35.93 -3.33 2.19
N GLY A 292 -35.72 -2.10 2.68
CA GLY A 292 -35.32 -1.84 4.07
C GLY A 292 -33.90 -2.34 4.37
N GLU A 293 -33.72 -3.06 5.48
CA GLU A 293 -32.43 -3.64 5.90
C GLU A 293 -31.86 -4.68 4.92
N ARG A 294 -32.66 -5.16 3.96
CA ARG A 294 -32.24 -6.10 2.90
C ARG A 294 -31.76 -5.41 1.62
N ARG A 295 -31.68 -4.07 1.58
CA ARG A 295 -31.25 -3.32 0.40
C ARG A 295 -29.82 -3.72 0.03
N TRP A 296 -29.63 -4.14 -1.22
CA TRP A 296 -28.31 -4.53 -1.72
C TRP A 296 -27.49 -3.30 -2.06
N THR A 297 -26.24 -3.27 -1.56
CA THR A 297 -25.22 -2.27 -1.93
C THR A 297 -24.03 -3.01 -2.53
N LEU A 298 -23.24 -2.30 -3.34
CA LEU A 298 -21.98 -2.81 -3.88
C LEU A 298 -21.07 -3.25 -2.74
N ALA A 299 -20.90 -2.38 -1.73
CA ALA A 299 -20.14 -2.67 -0.53
C ALA A 299 -20.63 -3.96 0.14
N GLY A 300 -21.93 -4.11 0.38
CA GLY A 300 -22.51 -5.29 1.04
C GLY A 300 -22.28 -6.59 0.26
N GLY A 301 -22.38 -6.55 -1.08
CA GLY A 301 -22.08 -7.70 -1.93
C GLY A 301 -20.61 -8.11 -1.87
N LEU A 302 -19.70 -7.11 -1.91
CA LEU A 302 -18.27 -7.33 -1.73
C LEU A 302 -17.95 -7.84 -0.31
N GLY A 303 -18.69 -7.37 0.71
CA GLY A 303 -18.63 -7.85 2.08
C GLY A 303 -18.85 -9.36 2.18
N TYR A 304 -19.88 -9.89 1.52
CA TYR A 304 -20.10 -11.34 1.47
C TYR A 304 -19.01 -12.08 0.71
N LEU A 305 -18.53 -11.52 -0.40
CA LEU A 305 -17.49 -12.14 -1.23
C LEU A 305 -16.15 -12.24 -0.48
N PHE A 306 -15.76 -11.20 0.24
CA PHE A 306 -14.46 -11.10 0.91
C PHE A 306 -14.50 -11.49 2.40
N ALA A 307 -15.66 -11.71 3.00
CA ALA A 307 -15.77 -12.18 4.39
C ALA A 307 -14.96 -13.47 4.69
N PRO A 308 -14.94 -14.50 3.82
CA PRO A 308 -14.09 -15.68 4.06
C PRO A 308 -12.60 -15.34 4.04
N LEU A 309 -12.19 -14.39 3.20
CA LEU A 309 -10.81 -13.91 3.14
C LEU A 309 -10.46 -13.12 4.42
N ALA A 310 -11.36 -12.22 4.86
CA ALA A 310 -11.23 -11.48 6.12
C ALA A 310 -11.07 -12.43 7.32
N TRP A 311 -11.94 -13.43 7.41
CA TRP A 311 -11.87 -14.44 8.47
C TRP A 311 -10.54 -15.19 8.46
N SER A 312 -10.04 -15.57 7.28
CA SER A 312 -8.76 -16.27 7.16
C SER A 312 -7.56 -15.46 7.69
N MET A 313 -7.65 -14.13 7.72
CA MET A 313 -6.64 -13.27 8.34
C MET A 313 -6.71 -13.24 9.86
N GLY A 314 -7.72 -13.87 10.47
CA GLY A 314 -7.98 -13.92 11.91
C GLY A 314 -8.76 -12.73 12.45
N ILE A 315 -9.64 -12.16 11.61
CA ILE A 315 -10.69 -11.21 12.00
C ILE A 315 -11.87 -11.99 12.58
N ASP A 316 -12.47 -11.48 13.65
CA ASP A 316 -13.66 -12.08 14.26
C ASP A 316 -14.82 -12.14 13.26
N TRP A 317 -15.60 -13.22 13.29
CA TRP A 317 -16.68 -13.43 12.32
C TRP A 317 -17.70 -12.28 12.28
N ALA A 318 -17.96 -11.65 13.43
CA ALA A 318 -18.85 -10.49 13.54
C ALA A 318 -18.35 -9.30 12.70
N ASP A 319 -17.04 -9.09 12.63
CA ASP A 319 -16.40 -8.01 11.91
C ASP A 319 -16.11 -8.37 10.44
N CYS A 320 -16.11 -9.66 10.10
CA CYS A 320 -15.69 -10.16 8.78
C CYS A 320 -16.48 -9.58 7.61
N ARG A 321 -17.78 -9.33 7.80
CA ARG A 321 -18.60 -8.72 6.73
C ARG A 321 -18.09 -7.32 6.43
N GLY A 322 -18.03 -6.44 7.45
CA GLY A 322 -17.55 -5.06 7.29
C GLY A 322 -16.10 -4.98 6.81
N ALA A 323 -15.23 -5.86 7.32
CA ALA A 323 -13.87 -6.00 6.82
C ALA A 323 -13.84 -6.39 5.33
N GLY A 324 -14.71 -7.32 4.91
CA GLY A 324 -14.87 -7.70 3.51
C GLY A 324 -15.33 -6.54 2.61
N GLU A 325 -16.19 -5.66 3.12
CA GLU A 325 -16.63 -4.45 2.39
C GLU A 325 -15.42 -3.56 2.08
N LEU A 326 -14.57 -3.30 3.08
CA LEU A 326 -13.36 -2.48 2.93
C LEU A 326 -12.33 -3.10 1.98
N LEU A 327 -12.10 -4.42 2.06
CA LEU A 327 -11.22 -5.13 1.12
C LEU A 327 -11.73 -5.03 -0.32
N GLY A 328 -13.04 -5.18 -0.51
CA GLY A 328 -13.66 -5.05 -1.82
C GLY A 328 -13.60 -3.63 -2.35
N ILE A 329 -13.93 -2.63 -1.53
CA ILE A 329 -13.88 -1.20 -1.87
C ILE A 329 -12.45 -0.81 -2.27
N LYS A 330 -11.44 -1.27 -1.53
CA LYS A 330 -10.04 -1.09 -1.94
C LYS A 330 -9.80 -1.62 -3.35
N MET A 331 -10.25 -2.83 -3.65
CA MET A 331 -10.00 -3.47 -4.93
C MET A 331 -10.71 -2.78 -6.11
N VAL A 332 -11.97 -2.37 -5.93
CA VAL A 332 -12.78 -1.77 -7.01
C VAL A 332 -12.57 -0.27 -7.18
N ALA A 333 -12.31 0.45 -6.09
CA ALA A 333 -12.05 1.88 -6.10
C ALA A 333 -10.55 2.13 -5.85
N ASN A 334 -10.14 2.23 -4.59
CA ASN A 334 -8.76 2.38 -4.17
C ASN A 334 -8.66 2.31 -2.63
N GLU A 335 -7.42 2.25 -2.15
CA GLU A 335 -7.06 2.26 -0.74
C GLU A 335 -7.46 3.54 0.00
N PHE A 336 -7.54 4.70 -0.67
CA PHE A 336 -7.97 5.95 -0.04
C PHE A 336 -9.42 5.90 0.42
N VAL A 337 -10.33 5.43 -0.43
CA VAL A 337 -11.74 5.26 -0.06
C VAL A 337 -11.87 4.25 1.08
N ALA A 338 -11.12 3.15 1.02
CA ALA A 338 -11.15 2.13 2.06
C ALA A 338 -10.60 2.63 3.41
N TYR A 339 -9.48 3.39 3.42
CA TYR A 339 -8.94 3.96 4.65
C TYR A 339 -9.80 5.08 5.22
N SER A 340 -10.45 5.88 4.37
CA SER A 340 -11.42 6.89 4.83
C SER A 340 -12.56 6.23 5.61
N GLN A 341 -13.13 5.15 5.08
CA GLN A 341 -14.20 4.40 5.74
C GLN A 341 -13.71 3.64 6.98
N LEU A 342 -12.45 3.16 6.98
CA LEU A 342 -11.84 2.59 8.17
C LEU A 342 -11.67 3.65 9.27
N GLY A 343 -11.26 4.88 8.93
CA GLY A 343 -11.20 6.02 9.86
C GLY A 343 -12.55 6.30 10.52
N GLU A 344 -13.62 6.38 9.72
CA GLU A 344 -14.99 6.54 10.24
C GLU A 344 -15.42 5.36 11.14
N ALA A 345 -15.00 4.14 10.80
CA ALA A 345 -15.29 2.95 11.60
C ALA A 345 -14.53 2.95 12.94
N ILE A 346 -13.32 3.52 12.98
CA ILE A 346 -12.53 3.72 14.20
C ILE A 346 -13.23 4.75 15.11
N GLU A 347 -13.60 5.91 14.56
CA GLU A 347 -14.31 6.96 15.32
C GLU A 347 -15.66 6.46 15.88
N GLY A 348 -16.38 5.67 15.09
CA GLY A 348 -17.65 5.06 15.48
C GLY A 348 -17.51 3.79 16.33
N THR A 349 -16.30 3.36 16.69
CA THR A 349 -16.04 2.11 17.44
C THR A 349 -16.72 0.87 16.86
N ARG A 350 -16.81 0.80 15.51
CA ARG A 350 -17.54 -0.27 14.80
C ARG A 350 -16.76 -1.58 14.70
N PHE A 351 -15.44 -1.53 14.85
CA PHE A 351 -14.55 -2.68 14.77
C PHE A 351 -13.74 -2.82 16.06
N SER A 352 -13.36 -4.06 16.39
CA SER A 352 -12.37 -4.30 17.44
C SER A 352 -10.99 -3.71 17.06
N GLU A 353 -10.17 -3.40 18.06
CA GLU A 353 -8.78 -2.94 17.83
C GLU A 353 -8.00 -3.95 16.97
N ARG A 354 -8.19 -5.24 17.24
CA ARG A 354 -7.62 -6.32 16.43
C ARG A 354 -8.01 -6.22 14.96
N THR A 355 -9.29 -6.03 14.66
CA THR A 355 -9.79 -5.88 13.28
C THR A 355 -9.20 -4.65 12.62
N VAL A 356 -9.15 -3.52 13.33
CA VAL A 356 -8.53 -2.27 12.83
C VAL A 356 -7.07 -2.49 12.48
N THR A 357 -6.30 -3.16 13.35
CA THR A 357 -4.90 -3.48 13.05
C THR A 357 -4.79 -4.39 11.84
N ILE A 358 -5.54 -5.50 11.75
CA ILE A 358 -5.45 -6.41 10.59
C ILE A 358 -5.81 -5.69 9.29
N LEU A 359 -6.87 -4.88 9.29
CA LEU A 359 -7.25 -4.07 8.13
C LEU A 359 -6.20 -3.01 7.78
N THR A 360 -5.50 -2.45 8.76
CA THR A 360 -4.39 -1.51 8.50
C THR A 360 -3.33 -2.15 7.60
N TYR A 361 -3.02 -3.44 7.78
CA TYR A 361 -2.07 -4.16 6.92
C TYR A 361 -2.70 -4.60 5.61
N ALA A 362 -3.92 -5.16 5.65
CA ALA A 362 -4.59 -5.69 4.46
C ALA A 362 -4.91 -4.59 3.42
N LEU A 363 -5.19 -3.38 3.90
CA LEU A 363 -5.45 -2.21 3.07
C LEU A 363 -4.17 -1.52 2.59
N SER A 364 -3.00 -1.80 3.17
CA SER A 364 -1.73 -1.14 2.85
C SER A 364 -1.13 -1.62 1.54
N GLY A 365 -1.72 -1.19 0.42
CA GLY A 365 -1.17 -1.40 -0.91
C GLY A 365 -2.05 -0.88 -2.04
N PHE A 366 -1.45 -0.55 -3.18
CA PHE A 366 -2.12 -0.03 -4.38
C PHE A 366 -2.86 -1.07 -5.22
N SER A 367 -3.24 -2.20 -4.64
CA SER A 367 -3.86 -3.33 -5.34
C SER A 367 -5.33 -3.03 -5.68
N ASN A 368 -5.55 -2.26 -6.74
CA ASN A 368 -6.86 -1.91 -7.29
C ASN A 368 -6.84 -1.90 -8.84
N PHE A 369 -8.02 -1.98 -9.48
CA PHE A 369 -8.10 -2.04 -10.95
C PHE A 369 -7.54 -0.78 -11.64
N GLY A 370 -7.71 0.41 -11.05
CA GLY A 370 -7.20 1.66 -11.59
C GLY A 370 -5.67 1.70 -11.65
N ALA A 371 -5.02 1.17 -10.61
CA ALA A 371 -3.57 1.11 -10.51
C ALA A 371 -2.90 0.24 -11.59
N ILE A 372 -3.65 -0.70 -12.21
CA ILE A 372 -3.16 -1.47 -13.37
C ILE A 372 -2.82 -0.53 -14.52
N GLY A 373 -3.73 0.38 -14.87
CA GLY A 373 -3.51 1.36 -15.93
C GLY A 373 -2.33 2.28 -15.61
N ILE A 374 -2.23 2.72 -14.36
CA ILE A 374 -1.15 3.60 -13.90
C ILE A 374 0.22 2.89 -13.98
N GLN A 375 0.33 1.62 -13.55
CA GLN A 375 1.59 0.87 -13.68
C GLN A 375 1.96 0.59 -15.13
N ILE A 376 1.01 0.22 -15.99
CA ILE A 376 1.27 0.00 -17.42
C ILE A 376 1.77 1.29 -18.07
N GLY A 377 1.13 2.43 -17.80
CA GLY A 377 1.55 3.72 -18.33
C GLY A 377 2.91 4.17 -17.77
N GLY A 378 3.09 4.07 -16.44
CA GLY A 378 4.29 4.51 -15.75
C GLY A 378 5.52 3.67 -16.12
N ILE A 379 5.47 2.35 -15.89
CA ILE A 379 6.57 1.44 -16.20
C ILE A 379 6.75 1.32 -17.73
N GLY A 380 5.65 1.29 -18.48
CA GLY A 380 5.68 1.24 -19.94
C GLY A 380 6.24 2.50 -20.59
N GLY A 381 6.19 3.66 -19.92
CA GLY A 381 6.90 4.86 -20.36
C GLY A 381 8.42 4.76 -20.19
N LEU A 382 8.89 3.93 -19.25
CA LEU A 382 10.33 3.67 -19.02
C LEU A 382 10.90 2.63 -19.98
N ALA A 383 10.09 1.64 -20.38
CA ALA A 383 10.45 0.62 -21.35
C ALA A 383 9.27 0.34 -22.32
N PRO A 384 9.11 1.17 -23.37
CA PRO A 384 7.99 1.05 -24.31
C PRO A 384 7.88 -0.33 -24.96
N ASN A 385 9.00 -1.00 -25.21
CA ASN A 385 9.06 -2.35 -25.77
C ASN A 385 8.49 -3.44 -24.85
N ARG A 386 8.22 -3.14 -23.57
CA ARG A 386 7.68 -4.09 -22.58
C ARG A 386 6.22 -3.82 -22.21
N GLN A 387 5.55 -2.83 -22.81
CA GLN A 387 4.15 -2.49 -22.51
C GLN A 387 3.20 -3.68 -22.63
N SER A 388 3.36 -4.51 -23.67
CA SER A 388 2.56 -5.72 -23.87
C SER A 388 2.75 -6.76 -22.77
N ASP A 389 3.98 -6.92 -22.25
CA ASP A 389 4.25 -7.81 -21.12
C ASP A 389 3.54 -7.32 -19.85
N LEU A 390 3.65 -6.01 -19.56
CA LEU A 390 3.01 -5.38 -18.40
C LEU A 390 1.49 -5.53 -18.47
N ALA A 391 0.88 -5.31 -19.64
CA ALA A 391 -0.55 -5.47 -19.83
C ALA A 391 -1.03 -6.90 -19.57
N GLN A 392 -0.28 -7.90 -20.03
CA GLN A 392 -0.60 -9.32 -19.79
C GLN A 392 -0.42 -9.74 -18.33
N LEU A 393 0.50 -9.10 -17.61
CA LEU A 393 0.75 -9.36 -16.19
C LEU A 393 -0.21 -8.59 -15.27
N GLY A 394 -0.75 -7.45 -15.71
CA GLY A 394 -1.45 -6.47 -14.89
C GLY A 394 -2.46 -7.03 -13.90
N LEU A 395 -3.46 -7.80 -14.37
CA LEU A 395 -4.47 -8.38 -13.49
C LEU A 395 -3.88 -9.38 -12.49
N ARG A 396 -2.99 -10.27 -12.94
CA ARG A 396 -2.34 -11.27 -12.08
C ARG A 396 -1.46 -10.58 -11.03
N ALA A 397 -0.71 -9.56 -11.43
CA ALA A 397 0.16 -8.81 -10.52
C ALA A 397 -0.64 -8.01 -9.49
N MET A 398 -1.77 -7.41 -9.89
CA MET A 398 -2.65 -6.66 -8.98
C MET A 398 -3.28 -7.58 -7.92
N LEU A 399 -3.77 -8.77 -8.33
CA LEU A 399 -4.22 -9.80 -7.38
C LEU A 399 -3.07 -10.30 -6.50
N GLY A 400 -1.86 -10.41 -7.05
CA GLY A 400 -0.66 -10.73 -6.27
C GLY A 400 -0.34 -9.69 -5.20
N GLY A 401 -0.47 -8.41 -5.52
CA GLY A 401 -0.34 -7.33 -4.55
C GLY A 401 -1.37 -7.44 -3.43
N ALA A 402 -2.63 -7.71 -3.77
CA ALA A 402 -3.70 -7.90 -2.78
C ALA A 402 -3.40 -9.08 -1.84
N LEU A 403 -2.96 -10.22 -2.39
CA LEU A 403 -2.55 -11.39 -1.60
C LEU A 403 -1.33 -11.10 -0.72
N ALA A 404 -0.38 -10.29 -1.19
CA ALA A 404 0.77 -9.86 -0.40
C ALA A 404 0.33 -8.99 0.79
N CYS A 405 -0.57 -8.02 0.60
CA CYS A 405 -1.13 -7.24 1.71
C CYS A 405 -1.91 -8.13 2.71
N CYS A 406 -2.68 -9.09 2.21
CA CYS A 406 -3.40 -10.04 3.09
C CYS A 406 -2.43 -10.96 3.84
N MET A 407 -1.30 -11.33 3.22
CA MET A 407 -0.23 -12.10 3.87
C MET A 407 0.41 -11.32 5.01
N THR A 408 0.71 -10.03 4.82
CA THR A 408 1.25 -9.18 5.90
C THR A 408 0.23 -8.98 7.03
N ALA A 409 -1.07 -8.89 6.70
CA ALA A 409 -2.16 -8.84 7.66
C ALA A 409 -2.30 -10.14 8.49
N CYS A 410 -2.13 -11.30 7.86
CA CYS A 410 -2.06 -12.59 8.56
C CYS A 410 -0.89 -12.63 9.56
N ILE A 411 0.29 -12.11 9.16
CA ILE A 411 1.45 -12.03 10.06
C ILE A 411 1.17 -11.12 11.24
N ALA A 412 0.61 -9.92 10.99
CA ALA A 412 0.22 -9.01 12.06
C ALA A 412 -0.79 -9.67 13.01
N GLY A 413 -1.87 -10.26 12.47
CA GLY A 413 -2.91 -10.95 13.22
C GLY A 413 -2.39 -12.15 14.05
N ALA A 414 -1.36 -12.84 13.58
CA ALA A 414 -0.72 -13.91 14.31
C ALA A 414 0.10 -13.43 15.51
N LEU A 415 0.71 -12.23 15.41
CA LEU A 415 1.60 -11.66 16.42
C LEU A 415 0.88 -10.82 17.48
N ILE A 416 -0.21 -10.13 17.11
CA ILE A 416 -0.97 -9.29 18.05
C ILE A 416 -1.96 -10.12 18.90
N GLY A 417 -2.17 -9.68 20.14
CA GLY A 417 -3.27 -10.16 21.01
C GLY A 417 -4.64 -9.70 20.52
N GLY A 418 -5.68 -10.24 21.14
CA GLY A 418 -7.02 -9.66 21.06
C GLY A 418 -7.12 -8.46 21.97
#